data_AF-A0A950EKQ8-F1
#
_entry.id   AF-A0A950EKQ8-F1
#
_cell.length_a   1.000
_cell.length_b   1.000
_cell.length_c   1.000
_cell.angle_alpha   90.00
_cell.angle_beta   90.00
_cell.angle_gamma   90.00
#
_symmetry.space_group_name_H-M   'P 1'
#
loop_
_entity.id
_entity.type
_entity.pdbx_description
1 polymer ?
#
loop_
_entity_poly.entity_id
_entity_poly.type
_entity_poly.pdbx_seq_one_letter_code
_entity_poly.pdbx_strand_id
1 'polypeptide(L)'
;SNAFGHLLLTTGNKSEVSVGYCTLYGDTNGGLGLLGDLYKTEVFELSRHINRRAGRELIPRAIIDKPPSAELAPGQKDEDSLPPYAVLDEILKWQIEGHHLSNAEYARAAEFVERLRTQPGGPETIARVQKLVFGSEYKRRQAPPMLRVRPRAFGTGRQMPIAAHYE
;
A
#
# COMPACT_ATOMS: atom_id res chain seq x y z
N SER A 1 -14.29 18.53 -9.63
CA SER A 1 -15.44 17.64 -9.45
C SER A 1 -16.74 18.43 -9.54
N ASN A 2 -17.08 19.27 -8.56
CA ASN A 2 -18.37 20.00 -8.51
C ASN A 2 -18.71 20.80 -9.79
N ALA A 3 -17.74 21.52 -10.37
CA ALA A 3 -17.99 22.35 -11.54
C ALA A 3 -18.37 21.56 -12.81
N PHE A 4 -17.90 20.31 -12.95
CA PHE A 4 -18.05 19.52 -14.18
C PHE A 4 -18.77 18.19 -13.96
N GLY A 5 -19.25 17.91 -12.74
CA GLY A 5 -19.97 16.67 -12.41
C GLY A 5 -19.13 15.39 -12.44
N HIS A 6 -17.79 15.47 -12.48
CA HIS A 6 -16.93 14.29 -12.51
C HIS A 6 -16.66 13.73 -11.11
N LEU A 7 -16.57 12.40 -11.00
CA LEU A 7 -16.12 11.73 -9.79
C LEU A 7 -14.61 11.92 -9.60
N LEU A 8 -14.19 12.35 -8.41
CA LEU A 8 -12.78 12.41 -8.04
C LEU A 8 -12.27 11.00 -7.72
N LEU A 9 -11.21 10.56 -8.37
CA LEU A 9 -10.55 9.28 -8.07
C LEU A 9 -9.29 9.54 -7.25
N THR A 10 -9.14 8.84 -6.13
CA THR A 10 -7.86 8.84 -5.39
C THR A 10 -6.91 7.79 -5.97
N THR A 11 -5.61 8.07 -5.89
CA THR A 11 -4.53 7.23 -6.42
C THR A 11 -3.72 6.52 -5.35
N GLY A 12 -4.14 6.63 -4.07
CA GLY A 12 -3.50 5.91 -2.97
C GLY A 12 -3.60 4.39 -3.16
N ASN A 13 -2.50 3.69 -2.95
CA ASN A 13 -2.45 2.22 -3.02
C ASN A 13 -2.48 1.57 -1.64
N LYS A 14 -2.67 0.24 -1.60
CA LYS A 14 -2.79 -0.52 -0.35
C LYS A 14 -1.57 -0.37 0.55
N SER A 15 -0.37 -0.26 0.00
CA SER A 15 0.86 -0.11 0.80
C SER A 15 0.86 1.21 1.56
N GLU A 16 0.60 2.32 0.87
CA GLU A 16 0.51 3.67 1.44
C GLU A 16 -0.61 3.77 2.48
N VAL A 17 -1.81 3.27 2.14
CA VAL A 17 -2.98 3.25 3.02
C VAL A 17 -2.74 2.38 4.26
N SER A 18 -2.01 1.26 4.12
CA SER A 18 -1.74 0.35 5.23
C SER A 18 -0.94 1.02 6.33
N VAL A 19 0.11 1.76 5.97
CA VAL A 19 1.01 2.41 6.93
C VAL A 19 0.68 3.89 7.15
N GLY A 20 -0.44 4.37 6.59
CA GLY A 20 -0.88 5.75 6.70
C GLY A 20 0.09 6.76 6.10
N TYR A 21 0.82 6.36 5.06
CA TYR A 21 1.75 7.21 4.33
C TYR A 21 1.01 8.08 3.32
N CYS A 22 0.25 9.01 3.88
CA CYS A 22 -0.64 9.91 3.16
C CYS A 22 -0.98 11.12 4.02
N THR A 23 -1.40 12.20 3.38
CA THR A 23 -1.89 13.42 4.02
C THR A 23 -3.40 13.35 4.14
N LEU A 24 -3.90 13.40 5.37
CA LEU A 24 -5.34 13.40 5.61
C LEU A 24 -5.95 14.63 4.93
N TYR A 25 -7.02 14.40 4.17
CA TYR A 25 -7.68 15.41 3.35
C TYR A 25 -6.85 16.01 2.21
N GLY A 26 -5.71 15.40 1.89
CA GLY A 26 -4.91 15.68 0.71
C GLY A 26 -5.12 14.60 -0.35
N ASP A 27 -4.06 13.83 -0.58
CA ASP A 27 -4.00 12.72 -1.55
C ASP A 27 -4.98 11.58 -1.25
N THR A 28 -5.43 11.43 0.00
CA THR A 28 -6.44 10.44 0.35
C THR A 28 -7.86 10.80 -0.08
N ASN A 29 -8.11 12.05 -0.50
CA ASN A 29 -9.47 12.50 -0.85
C ASN A 29 -9.90 11.99 -2.22
N GLY A 30 -11.15 11.54 -2.30
CA GLY A 30 -11.79 11.09 -3.53
C GLY A 30 -13.19 10.58 -3.25
N GLY A 31 -13.92 10.23 -4.31
CA GLY A 31 -15.15 9.46 -4.23
C GLY A 31 -14.92 7.95 -4.42
N LEU A 32 -13.78 7.55 -5.00
CA LEU A 32 -13.43 6.14 -5.20
C LEU A 32 -11.90 5.95 -5.29
N GLY A 33 -11.38 4.93 -4.61
CA GLY A 33 -9.97 4.51 -4.69
C GLY A 33 -9.79 3.26 -5.54
N LEU A 34 -9.34 3.42 -6.78
CA LEU A 34 -9.18 2.31 -7.73
C LEU A 34 -8.00 1.39 -7.36
N LEU A 35 -6.94 1.97 -6.81
CA LEU A 35 -5.71 1.25 -6.46
C LEU A 35 -5.64 0.88 -4.97
N GLY A 36 -6.64 1.27 -4.18
CA GLY A 36 -6.60 1.22 -2.72
C GLY A 36 -6.47 -0.19 -2.14
N ASP A 37 -6.74 -1.23 -2.94
CA ASP A 37 -6.59 -2.64 -2.55
C ASP A 37 -5.49 -3.39 -3.32
N LEU A 38 -4.64 -2.68 -4.07
CA LEU A 38 -3.42 -3.20 -4.71
C LEU A 38 -2.19 -2.73 -3.95
N TYR A 39 -1.25 -3.64 -3.67
CA TYR A 39 0.06 -3.25 -3.13
C TYR A 39 0.89 -2.48 -4.17
N LYS A 40 1.86 -1.66 -3.74
CA LYS A 40 2.67 -0.83 -4.66
C LYS A 40 3.36 -1.68 -5.71
N THR A 41 3.96 -2.81 -5.31
CA THR A 41 4.57 -3.78 -6.24
C THR A 41 3.57 -4.29 -7.27
N GLU A 42 2.31 -4.47 -6.90
CA GLU A 42 1.23 -4.90 -7.81
C GLU A 42 0.77 -3.80 -8.75
N VAL A 43 0.80 -2.54 -8.31
CA VAL A 43 0.54 -1.39 -9.20
C VAL A 43 1.59 -1.34 -10.32
N PHE A 44 2.86 -1.57 -10.01
CA PHE A 44 3.91 -1.66 -11.03
C PHE A 44 3.70 -2.85 -11.96
N GLU A 45 3.38 -4.03 -11.43
CA GLU A 45 3.08 -5.20 -12.27
C GLU A 45 1.86 -5.01 -13.16
N LEU A 46 0.79 -4.40 -12.64
CA LEU A 46 -0.40 -4.06 -13.40
C LEU A 46 -0.09 -3.07 -14.52
N SER A 47 0.73 -2.05 -14.24
CA SER A 47 1.13 -1.06 -15.24
C SER A 47 1.89 -1.71 -16.40
N ARG A 48 2.84 -2.60 -16.07
CA ARG A 48 3.58 -3.38 -17.08
C ARG A 48 2.65 -4.31 -17.85
N HIS A 49 1.69 -4.95 -17.17
CA HIS A 49 0.69 -5.82 -17.80
C HIS A 49 -0.18 -5.05 -18.80
N ILE A 50 -0.64 -3.84 -18.45
CA ILE A 50 -1.45 -2.97 -19.33
C ILE A 50 -0.70 -2.64 -20.62
N ASN A 51 0.57 -2.21 -20.52
CA ASN A 51 1.39 -1.93 -21.70
C ASN A 51 1.59 -3.17 -22.58
N ARG A 52 1.92 -4.33 -21.96
CA ARG A 52 2.06 -5.60 -22.70
C ARG A 52 0.78 -5.96 -23.44
N ARG A 53 -0.37 -5.86 -22.77
CA ARG A 53 -1.68 -6.17 -23.36
C ARG A 53 -2.06 -5.23 -24.51
N ALA A 54 -1.65 -3.97 -24.42
CA ALA A 54 -1.90 -2.98 -25.47
C ALA A 54 -0.95 -3.10 -26.67
N GLY A 55 0.16 -3.83 -26.55
CA GLY A 55 1.21 -3.90 -27.58
C GLY A 55 1.93 -2.56 -27.81
N ARG A 56 1.71 -1.57 -26.94
CA ARG A 56 2.30 -0.22 -26.99
C ARG A 56 2.37 0.40 -25.61
N GLU A 57 3.14 1.48 -25.51
CA GLU A 57 3.29 2.26 -24.28
C GLU A 57 2.05 3.14 -24.06
N LEU A 58 1.12 2.66 -23.20
CA LEU A 58 0.00 3.46 -22.69
C LEU A 58 0.41 4.26 -21.45
N ILE A 59 1.17 3.60 -20.57
CA ILE A 59 1.78 4.20 -19.39
C ILE A 59 3.26 4.38 -19.72
N PRO A 60 3.80 5.60 -19.72
CA PRO A 60 5.19 5.82 -20.07
C PRO A 60 6.16 4.99 -19.22
N ARG A 61 7.09 4.30 -19.88
CA ARG A 61 8.12 3.48 -19.26
C ARG A 61 9.01 4.31 -18.35
N ALA A 62 9.27 5.57 -18.71
CA ALA A 62 9.96 6.51 -17.85
C ALA A 62 9.27 6.71 -16.48
N ILE A 63 7.93 6.60 -16.41
CA ILE A 63 7.18 6.69 -15.14
C ILE A 63 7.30 5.37 -14.35
N ILE A 64 7.33 4.23 -15.05
CA ILE A 64 7.42 2.88 -14.43
C ILE A 64 8.83 2.60 -13.90
N ASP A 65 9.86 3.03 -14.62
CA ASP A 65 11.27 2.78 -14.29
C ASP A 65 11.81 3.82 -13.30
N LYS A 66 11.09 4.93 -13.07
CA LYS A 66 11.41 5.90 -12.03
C LYS A 66 11.27 5.23 -10.65
N PRO A 67 12.31 5.27 -9.79
CA PRO A 67 12.18 4.80 -8.42
C PRO A 67 11.05 5.53 -7.70
N PRO A 68 10.28 4.84 -6.83
CA PRO A 68 9.27 5.51 -6.03
C PRO A 68 9.91 6.55 -5.11
N SER A 69 9.38 7.77 -5.11
CA SER A 69 9.82 8.87 -4.25
C SER A 69 8.63 9.76 -3.86
N ALA A 70 8.46 10.08 -2.59
CA ALA A 70 7.58 11.13 -2.10
C ALA A 70 8.30 12.46 -2.30
N GLU A 71 7.94 13.15 -3.38
CA GLU A 71 8.44 14.48 -3.71
C GLU A 71 7.76 15.55 -2.85
N LEU A 72 7.78 15.39 -1.52
CA LEU A 72 7.24 16.39 -0.58
C LEU A 72 8.29 17.43 -0.17
N ALA A 73 9.59 17.16 -0.35
CA ALA A 73 10.66 18.16 -0.24
C ALA A 73 11.91 17.80 -1.08
N PRO A 74 12.69 18.79 -1.58
CA PRO A 74 13.95 18.53 -2.26
C PRO A 74 14.91 17.74 -1.36
N GLY A 75 15.29 16.54 -1.79
CA GLY A 75 16.22 15.67 -1.06
C GLY A 75 15.57 14.71 -0.05
N GLN A 76 14.24 14.71 0.09
CA GLN A 76 13.54 13.72 0.90
C GLN A 76 13.48 12.38 0.15
N LYS A 77 14.06 11.32 0.71
CA LYS A 77 13.91 9.96 0.20
C LYS A 77 12.78 9.27 0.97
N ASP A 78 11.92 8.52 0.28
CA ASP A 78 10.95 7.61 0.92
C ASP A 78 11.61 6.66 1.93
N GLU A 79 12.89 6.39 1.71
CA GLU A 79 13.78 5.56 2.53
C GLU A 79 13.96 6.08 3.96
N ASP A 80 13.70 7.37 4.24
CA ASP A 80 13.81 7.90 5.60
C ASP A 80 12.64 7.47 6.50
N SER A 81 11.50 7.05 5.91
CA SER A 81 10.26 6.75 6.65
C SER A 81 9.81 5.29 6.54
N LEU A 82 10.00 4.67 5.38
CA LEU A 82 9.49 3.32 5.06
C LEU A 82 10.62 2.42 4.52
N PRO A 83 10.57 1.09 4.75
CA PRO A 83 11.44 0.19 4.01
C PRO A 83 11.03 0.17 2.52
N PRO A 84 11.90 -0.30 1.61
CA PRO A 84 11.57 -0.43 0.19
C PRO A 84 10.25 -1.19 -0.01
N TYR A 85 9.44 -0.80 -1.01
CA TYR A 85 8.11 -1.41 -1.21
C TYR A 85 8.15 -2.94 -1.38
N ALA A 86 9.21 -3.49 -1.98
CA ALA A 86 9.40 -4.93 -2.08
C ALA A 86 9.54 -5.63 -0.70
N VAL A 87 10.01 -4.92 0.31
CA VAL A 87 10.09 -5.39 1.71
C VAL A 87 8.78 -5.09 2.44
N LEU A 88 8.28 -3.85 2.31
CA LEU A 88 7.04 -3.40 2.95
C LEU A 88 5.86 -4.31 2.57
N ASP A 89 5.68 -4.58 1.29
CA ASP A 89 4.53 -5.31 0.78
C ASP A 89 4.50 -6.75 1.29
N GLU A 90 5.66 -7.42 1.45
CA GLU A 90 5.71 -8.77 2.04
C GLU A 90 5.33 -8.77 3.52
N ILE A 91 5.80 -7.78 4.29
CA ILE A 91 5.41 -7.63 5.70
C ILE A 91 3.90 -7.37 5.80
N LEU A 92 3.36 -6.49 4.96
CA LEU A 92 1.94 -6.16 4.95
C LEU A 92 1.08 -7.35 4.51
N LYS A 93 1.50 -8.13 3.52
CA LYS A 93 0.81 -9.36 3.08
C LYS A 93 0.72 -10.36 4.23
N TRP A 94 1.85 -10.60 4.90
CA TRP A 94 1.89 -11.47 6.06
C TRP A 94 1.02 -10.97 7.21
N GLN A 95 1.09 -9.68 7.55
CA GLN A 95 0.39 -9.10 8.71
C GLN A 95 -1.11 -8.88 8.49
N ILE A 96 -1.51 -8.35 7.33
CA ILE A 96 -2.89 -7.90 7.07
C ILE A 96 -3.74 -9.02 6.51
N GLU A 97 -3.22 -9.73 5.51
CA GLU A 97 -3.97 -10.75 4.77
C GLU A 97 -3.79 -12.12 5.43
N GLY A 98 -2.56 -12.47 5.81
CA GLY A 98 -2.25 -13.75 6.46
C GLY A 98 -2.77 -14.95 5.67
N HIS A 99 -3.41 -15.89 6.36
CA HIS A 99 -4.00 -17.10 5.76
C HIS A 99 -5.18 -16.85 4.80
N HIS A 100 -5.62 -15.60 4.60
CA HIS A 100 -6.60 -15.28 3.57
C HIS A 100 -5.98 -15.21 2.17
N LEU A 101 -4.65 -15.11 2.07
CA LEU A 101 -3.93 -15.23 0.80
C LEU A 101 -4.01 -16.67 0.25
N SER A 102 -3.66 -16.83 -1.03
CA SER A 102 -3.36 -18.17 -1.55
C SER A 102 -2.21 -18.81 -0.75
N ASN A 103 -2.21 -20.14 -0.63
CA ASN A 103 -1.17 -20.87 0.11
C ASN A 103 0.24 -20.50 -0.36
N ALA A 104 0.44 -20.35 -1.67
CA ALA A 104 1.73 -19.99 -2.26
C ALA A 104 2.15 -18.55 -1.91
N GLU A 105 1.22 -17.59 -1.98
CA GLU A 105 1.52 -16.19 -1.66
C GLU A 105 1.77 -16.00 -0.15
N TYR A 106 0.98 -16.67 0.71
CA TYR A 106 1.22 -16.65 2.16
C TYR A 106 2.57 -17.28 2.51
N ALA A 107 2.90 -18.45 1.96
CA ALA A 107 4.16 -19.12 2.22
C ALA A 107 5.36 -18.23 1.84
N ARG A 108 5.30 -17.56 0.68
CA ARG A 108 6.33 -16.60 0.26
C ARG A 108 6.49 -15.45 1.24
N ALA A 109 5.39 -14.80 1.63
CA ALA A 109 5.42 -13.66 2.53
C ALA A 109 5.93 -14.07 3.93
N ALA A 110 5.47 -15.22 4.44
CA ALA A 110 5.91 -15.76 5.71
C ALA A 110 7.41 -16.11 5.70
N GLU A 111 7.89 -16.82 4.68
CA GLU A 111 9.32 -17.14 4.53
C GLU A 111 10.17 -15.87 4.41
N PHE A 112 9.68 -14.87 3.68
CA PHE A 112 10.35 -13.57 3.56
C PHE A 112 10.48 -12.89 4.94
N VAL A 113 9.40 -12.83 5.72
CA VAL A 113 9.40 -12.22 7.05
C VAL A 113 10.30 -12.97 8.02
N GLU A 114 10.29 -14.30 8.01
CA GLU A 114 11.17 -15.12 8.86
C GLU A 114 12.65 -14.95 8.51
N ARG A 115 12.97 -14.88 7.22
CA ARG A 115 14.34 -14.55 6.78
C ARG A 115 14.73 -13.13 7.18
N LEU A 116 13.82 -12.17 7.02
CA LEU A 116 14.09 -10.78 7.41
C LEU A 116 14.36 -10.67 8.92
N ARG A 117 13.61 -11.41 9.75
CA ARG A 117 13.76 -11.42 11.21
C ARG A 117 15.18 -11.81 11.67
N THR A 118 15.91 -12.60 10.89
CA THR A 118 17.28 -13.02 11.24
C THR A 118 18.36 -12.07 10.70
N GLN A 119 17.99 -11.10 9.87
CA GLN A 119 18.93 -10.12 9.32
C GLN A 119 19.11 -8.93 10.27
N PRO A 120 20.30 -8.28 10.27
CA PRO A 120 20.52 -7.05 11.03
C PRO A 120 19.49 -5.96 10.65
N GLY A 121 18.81 -5.38 11.65
CA GLY A 121 17.78 -4.36 11.44
C GLY A 121 16.41 -4.88 11.00
N GLY A 122 16.28 -6.19 10.77
CA GLY A 122 15.07 -6.84 10.30
C GLY A 122 13.93 -6.83 11.34
N PRO A 123 14.16 -7.29 12.58
CA PRO A 123 13.18 -7.21 13.66
C PRO A 123 12.64 -5.79 13.88
N GLU A 124 13.52 -4.79 13.86
CA GLU A 124 13.18 -3.37 14.02
C GLU A 124 12.34 -2.88 12.86
N THR A 125 12.66 -3.31 11.63
CA THR A 125 11.88 -2.97 10.44
C THR A 125 10.47 -3.55 10.51
N ILE A 126 10.33 -4.82 10.89
CA ILE A 126 9.03 -5.50 11.03
C ILE A 126 8.20 -4.79 12.11
N ALA A 127 8.78 -4.55 13.29
CA ALA A 127 8.11 -3.87 14.40
C ALA A 127 7.67 -2.45 14.02
N ARG A 128 8.52 -1.71 13.29
CA ARG A 128 8.19 -0.37 12.78
C ARG A 128 6.98 -0.39 11.85
N VAL A 129 6.95 -1.32 10.87
CA VAL A 129 5.82 -1.46 9.95
C VAL A 129 4.55 -1.83 10.70
N GLN A 130 4.61 -2.77 11.66
CA GLN A 130 3.46 -3.14 12.48
C GLN A 130 2.89 -1.94 13.24
N LYS A 131 3.76 -1.15 13.87
CA LYS A 131 3.38 0.08 14.59
C LYS A 131 2.70 1.10 13.66
N LEU A 132 3.24 1.31 12.46
CA LEU A 132 2.62 2.19 11.46
C LEU A 132 1.24 1.70 11.04
N VAL A 133 1.07 0.38 10.83
CA VAL A 133 -0.24 -0.22 10.51
C VAL A 133 -1.23 0.07 11.62
N PHE A 134 -0.86 -0.15 12.88
CA PHE A 134 -1.75 0.06 14.02
C PHE A 134 -2.11 1.54 14.20
N GLY A 135 -1.15 2.46 14.10
CA GLY A 135 -1.37 3.90 14.29
C GLY A 135 -2.18 4.58 13.17
N SER A 136 -2.43 3.90 12.06
CA SER A 136 -3.02 4.52 10.85
C SER A 136 -4.51 4.26 10.66
N GLU A 137 -5.19 3.64 11.63
CA GLU A 137 -6.62 3.29 11.50
C GLU A 137 -7.52 4.52 11.32
N TYR A 138 -7.22 5.64 11.99
CA TYR A 138 -7.99 6.88 11.85
C TYR A 138 -7.96 7.46 10.43
N LYS A 139 -6.83 7.30 9.70
CA LYS A 139 -6.72 7.73 8.30
C LYS A 139 -7.54 6.81 7.40
N ARG A 140 -7.41 5.49 7.60
CA ARG A 140 -8.14 4.47 6.81
C ARG A 140 -9.65 4.57 6.93
N ARG A 141 -10.15 4.92 8.13
CA ARG A 141 -11.59 5.11 8.38
C ARG A 141 -12.20 6.28 7.60
N GLN A 142 -11.37 7.20 7.13
CA GLN A 142 -11.77 8.39 6.38
C GLN A 142 -11.42 8.27 4.90
N ALA A 143 -10.80 7.15 4.48
CA ALA A 143 -10.52 6.91 3.08
C ALA A 143 -11.83 6.64 2.32
N PRO A 144 -11.90 7.03 1.03
CA PRO A 144 -13.07 6.73 0.21
C PRO A 144 -13.24 5.22 0.01
N PRO A 145 -14.42 4.77 -0.46
CA PRO A 145 -14.62 3.39 -0.89
C PRO A 145 -13.49 2.93 -1.84
N MET A 146 -13.02 1.70 -1.65
CA MET A 146 -11.97 1.10 -2.46
C MET A 146 -12.52 -0.09 -3.24
N LEU A 147 -12.01 -0.29 -4.45
CA LEU A 147 -12.32 -1.50 -5.21
C LEU A 147 -11.63 -2.69 -4.56
N ARG A 148 -12.42 -3.61 -4.01
CA ARG A 148 -11.92 -4.82 -3.36
C ARG A 148 -11.47 -5.85 -4.39
N VAL A 149 -10.20 -6.21 -4.32
CA VAL A 149 -9.58 -7.29 -5.12
C VAL A 149 -8.95 -8.36 -4.21
N ARG A 150 -8.83 -8.11 -2.91
CA ARG A 150 -8.29 -9.02 -1.89
C ARG A 150 -9.29 -9.28 -0.74
N PRO A 151 -9.08 -10.35 0.04
CA PRO A 151 -9.96 -10.69 1.15
C PRO A 151 -9.99 -9.64 2.27
N ARG A 152 -8.86 -9.01 2.62
CA ARG A 152 -8.79 -8.00 3.70
C ARG A 152 -8.63 -6.58 3.15
N ALA A 153 -9.53 -6.15 2.29
CA ALA A 153 -9.62 -4.75 1.87
C ALA A 153 -9.98 -3.82 3.03
N PHE A 154 -9.41 -2.61 3.06
CA PHE A 154 -9.79 -1.60 4.04
C PHE A 154 -11.22 -1.09 3.81
N GLY A 155 -11.89 -0.67 4.88
CA GLY A 155 -13.31 -0.33 4.86
C GLY A 155 -14.18 -1.52 5.27
N THR A 156 -14.75 -2.24 4.31
CA THR A 156 -15.70 -3.33 4.59
C THR A 156 -15.03 -4.68 4.90
N GLY A 157 -13.76 -4.90 4.51
CA GLY A 157 -13.08 -6.18 4.68
C GLY A 157 -12.30 -6.32 6.00
N ARG A 158 -11.58 -5.29 6.41
CA ARG A 158 -10.84 -5.22 7.69
C ARG A 158 -11.32 -4.03 8.50
N GLN A 159 -11.84 -4.31 9.70
CA GLN A 159 -12.30 -3.28 10.64
C GLN A 159 -11.59 -3.43 11.97
N MET A 160 -10.90 -2.37 12.40
CA MET A 160 -10.32 -2.28 13.74
C MET A 160 -10.84 -1.04 14.45
N PRO A 161 -10.78 -0.98 15.80
CA PRO A 161 -11.07 0.24 16.53
C PRO A 161 -9.99 1.30 16.26
N ILE A 162 -10.39 2.58 16.14
CA ILE A 162 -9.46 3.69 15.90
C ILE A 162 -8.51 3.89 17.10
N ALA A 163 -9.05 3.89 18.31
CA ALA A 163 -8.31 4.09 19.55
C ALA A 163 -7.86 2.76 20.19
N ALA A 164 -7.62 1.73 19.38
CA ALA A 164 -7.12 0.45 19.88
C ALA A 164 -5.67 0.62 20.39
N HIS A 165 -5.40 0.02 21.55
CA HIS A 165 -4.05 -0.14 22.06
C HIS A 165 -3.56 -1.56 21.73
N TYR A 166 -2.40 -1.66 21.11
CA TYR A 166 -1.76 -2.93 20.78
C TYR A 166 -0.47 -3.01 21.59
N GLU A 167 -0.31 -4.08 22.35
CA GLU A 167 0.90 -4.38 23.15
C GLU A 167 2.07 -4.85 22.27
#